data_AF-A0A7C3V4H0-F1
#
_entry.id   AF-A0A7C3V4H0-F1
#
_cell.length_a   1.000
_cell.length_b   1.000
_cell.length_c   1.000
_cell.angle_alpha   90.00
_cell.angle_beta   90.00
_cell.angle_gamma   90.00
#
_symmetry.space_group_name_H-M   'P 1'
#
loop_
_entity.id
_entity.type
_entity.pdbx_description
1 polymer ?
#
loop_
_entity_poly.entity_id
_entity_poly.type
_entity_poly.pdbx_seq_one_letter_code
_entity_poly.pdbx_strand_id
1 'polypeptide(L)'
;MGWPEALLIYRAADNFQGVALAAQDRILLRLAAAWPLVKITPPEPPGPGEEVDLEEVWGKTRVDFEGWGQMTQLSALAVLEGFEVLRKNRLILPDGTLNHLVETLLQKEAAGQFMAKLNIKPGDLK
;
A
#
# COMPACT_ATOMS: atom_id res chain seq x y z
N MET A 1 9.91 12.60 16.63
CA MET A 1 9.92 11.35 15.84
C MET A 1 8.85 11.52 14.77
N GLY A 2 9.11 11.16 13.52
CA GLY A 2 8.11 11.25 12.45
C GLY A 2 7.36 9.94 12.27
N TRP A 3 6.30 9.97 11.45
CA TRP A 3 5.60 8.76 11.00
C TRP A 3 6.53 7.73 10.32
N PRO A 4 7.53 8.13 9.51
CA PRO A 4 8.44 7.17 8.89
C PRO A 4 9.20 6.31 9.88
N GLU A 5 9.65 6.86 11.01
CA GLU A 5 10.32 6.11 12.07
C GLU A 5 9.33 5.32 12.92
N ALA A 6 8.21 5.94 13.28
CA ALA A 6 7.17 5.33 14.13
C ALA A 6 6.57 4.06 13.50
N LEU A 7 6.45 4.02 12.17
CA LEU A 7 5.85 2.90 11.45
C LEU A 7 6.87 1.91 10.88
N LEU A 8 8.16 2.07 11.18
CA LEU A 8 9.22 1.23 10.60
C LEU A 8 8.99 -0.26 10.86
N ILE A 9 8.56 -0.63 12.08
CA ILE A 9 8.30 -2.02 12.45
C ILE A 9 7.18 -2.66 11.59
N TYR A 10 6.19 -1.87 11.19
CA TYR A 10 5.07 -2.32 10.36
C TYR A 10 5.47 -2.36 8.88
N ARG A 11 6.28 -1.39 8.44
CA ARG A 11 6.82 -1.33 7.08
C ARG A 11 7.75 -2.51 6.78
N ALA A 12 8.60 -2.86 7.75
CA ALA A 12 9.57 -3.95 7.66
C ALA A 12 8.98 -5.32 8.02
N ALA A 13 7.72 -5.41 8.45
CA ALA A 13 7.11 -6.68 8.84
C ALA A 13 6.97 -7.63 7.65
N ASP A 14 7.35 -8.89 7.84
CA ASP A 14 7.24 -9.96 6.84
C ASP A 14 5.81 -10.52 6.75
N ASN A 15 4.89 -9.77 6.13
CA ASN A 15 3.52 -10.22 5.92
C ASN A 15 3.29 -10.89 4.56
N PHE A 16 3.92 -12.05 4.34
CA PHE A 16 3.77 -12.82 3.11
C PHE A 16 2.31 -13.23 2.81
N GLN A 17 1.51 -13.51 3.84
CA GLN A 17 0.12 -13.93 3.67
C GLN A 17 -0.74 -12.80 3.09
N GLY A 18 -0.63 -11.59 3.65
CA GLY A 18 -1.33 -10.43 3.12
C GLY A 18 -0.88 -10.09 1.70
N VAL A 19 0.42 -10.18 1.42
CA VAL A 19 0.98 -9.94 0.07
C VAL A 19 0.48 -10.97 -0.93
N ALA A 20 0.39 -12.24 -0.55
CA ALA A 20 -0.15 -13.31 -1.41
C ALA A 20 -1.62 -13.09 -1.76
N LEU A 21 -2.39 -12.51 -0.84
CA LEU A 21 -3.78 -12.13 -1.08
C LEU A 21 -3.87 -10.97 -2.09
N ALA A 22 -3.06 -9.93 -1.93
CA ALA A 22 -2.98 -8.85 -2.91
C ALA A 22 -2.53 -9.35 -4.29
N ALA A 23 -1.53 -10.23 -4.37
CA ALA A 23 -1.02 -10.77 -5.63
C ALA A 23 -2.08 -11.50 -6.48
N GLN A 24 -3.12 -12.03 -5.85
CA GLN A 24 -4.20 -12.76 -6.53
C GLN A 24 -5.34 -11.86 -6.99
N ASP A 25 -5.40 -10.62 -6.50
CA ASP A 25 -6.50 -9.69 -6.77
C ASP A 25 -5.99 -8.40 -7.44
N ARG A 26 -6.40 -8.21 -8.70
CA ARG A 26 -6.02 -7.03 -9.50
C ARG A 26 -6.57 -5.72 -8.93
N ILE A 27 -7.71 -5.74 -8.25
CA ILE A 27 -8.28 -4.56 -7.59
C ILE A 27 -7.36 -4.16 -6.43
N LEU A 28 -6.96 -5.11 -5.59
CA LEU A 28 -6.07 -4.84 -4.46
C LEU A 28 -4.69 -4.36 -4.91
N LEU A 29 -4.12 -4.96 -5.96
CA LEU A 29 -2.87 -4.47 -6.54
C LEU A 29 -2.99 -3.04 -7.06
N ARG A 30 -4.08 -2.72 -7.76
CA ARG A 30 -4.29 -1.38 -8.32
C ARG A 30 -4.47 -0.34 -7.21
N LEU A 31 -5.22 -0.68 -6.17
CA LEU A 31 -5.40 0.17 -4.99
C LEU A 31 -4.08 0.37 -4.25
N ALA A 32 -3.34 -0.70 -3.95
CA ALA A 32 -2.03 -0.62 -3.29
C ALA A 32 -1.01 0.21 -4.10
N ALA A 33 -0.97 0.03 -5.42
CA ALA A 33 -0.10 0.81 -6.30
C ALA A 33 -0.39 2.31 -6.26
N ALA A 34 -1.66 2.69 -6.09
CA ALA A 34 -2.07 4.08 -6.02
C ALA A 34 -1.91 4.69 -4.61
N TRP A 35 -1.79 3.87 -3.56
CA TRP A 35 -1.77 4.33 -2.16
C TRP A 35 -0.80 5.48 -1.87
N PRO A 36 0.46 5.47 -2.33
CA PRO A 36 1.40 6.57 -2.08
C PRO A 36 1.01 7.91 -2.70
N LEU A 37 0.05 7.91 -3.64
CA LEU A 37 -0.46 9.10 -4.31
C LEU A 37 -1.80 9.56 -3.74
N VAL A 38 -2.42 8.77 -2.86
CA VAL A 38 -3.69 9.13 -2.24
C VAL A 38 -3.48 10.27 -1.27
N LYS A 39 -4.39 11.24 -1.30
CA LYS A 39 -4.39 12.32 -0.31
C LYS A 39 -4.82 11.76 1.04
N ILE A 40 -3.86 11.68 1.96
CA ILE A 40 -4.04 11.15 3.30
C ILE A 40 -3.65 12.23 4.31
N THR A 41 -4.38 12.30 5.42
CA THR A 41 -4.03 13.17 6.55
C THR A 41 -3.99 12.30 7.81
N PRO A 42 -2.80 11.82 8.22
CA PRO A 42 -2.64 11.08 9.47
C PRO A 42 -2.80 12.02 10.67
N PRO A 43 -3.03 11.49 11.89
CA PRO A 43 -2.93 12.28 13.11
C PRO A 43 -1.50 12.81 13.34
N GLU A 44 -1.32 13.63 14.38
CA GLU A 44 0.02 14.04 14.81
C GLU A 44 0.87 12.81 15.15
N PRO A 45 2.15 12.80 14.77
CA PRO A 45 3.04 11.67 15.05
C PRO A 45 3.27 11.52 16.57
N PRO A 46 3.53 10.30 17.04
CA PRO A 46 3.77 10.02 18.45
C PRO A 46 5.02 10.75 18.98
N GLY A 47 4.99 11.09 20.26
CA GLY A 47 6.13 11.58 21.00
C GLY A 47 7.25 10.53 21.13
N PRO A 48 8.48 10.93 21.51
CA PRO A 48 9.57 9.99 21.75
C PRO A 48 9.20 8.98 22.85
N GLY A 49 9.23 7.68 22.53
CA GLY A 49 8.95 6.60 23.47
C GLY A 49 7.47 6.30 23.68
N GLU A 50 6.56 6.98 22.99
CA GLU A 50 5.15 6.62 22.97
C GLU A 50 4.93 5.37 22.11
N GLU A 51 4.08 4.47 22.62
CA GLU A 51 3.67 3.27 21.90
C GLU A 51 2.70 3.62 20.77
N VAL A 52 2.83 2.93 19.64
CA VAL A 52 2.02 3.18 18.44
C VAL A 52 0.99 2.08 18.26
N ASP A 53 -0.25 2.38 18.67
CA ASP A 53 -1.41 1.57 18.29
C ASP A 53 -1.85 1.93 16.87
N LEU A 54 -1.58 1.03 15.93
CA LEU A 54 -1.90 1.23 14.51
C LEU A 54 -3.42 1.38 14.26
N GLU A 55 -4.27 0.69 15.02
CA GLU A 55 -5.73 0.79 14.85
C GLU A 55 -6.24 2.15 15.33
N GLU A 56 -5.69 2.68 16.43
CA GLU A 56 -6.02 4.04 16.89
C GLU A 56 -5.61 5.10 15.86
N VAL A 57 -4.42 4.94 15.27
CA VAL A 57 -3.94 5.84 14.21
C VAL A 57 -4.89 5.81 13.02
N TRP A 58 -5.28 4.61 12.55
CA TRP A 58 -6.26 4.46 11.47
C TRP A 58 -7.60 5.12 11.78
N GLY A 59 -8.08 5.03 13.03
CA GLY A 59 -9.33 5.67 13.45
C GLY A 59 -9.31 7.21 13.36
N LYS A 60 -8.12 7.82 13.36
CA LYS A 60 -7.91 9.27 13.25
C LYS A 60 -7.46 9.71 11.85
N THR A 61 -7.01 8.78 11.01
CA THR A 61 -6.54 9.07 9.65
C THR A 61 -7.69 9.42 8.72
N ARG A 62 -7.57 10.54 8.01
CA ARG A 62 -8.51 10.91 6.94
C ARG A 62 -7.96 10.49 5.58
N VAL A 63 -8.79 9.85 4.77
CA VAL A 63 -8.43 9.32 3.44
C VAL A 63 -9.39 9.89 2.40
N ASP A 64 -8.86 10.41 1.29
CA ASP A 64 -9.64 10.82 0.13
C ASP A 64 -10.02 9.61 -0.74
N PHE A 65 -11.08 8.90 -0.32
CA PHE A 65 -11.58 7.72 -1.04
C PHE A 65 -12.13 8.04 -2.43
N GLU A 66 -12.71 9.23 -2.62
CA GLU A 66 -13.24 9.65 -3.92
C GLU A 66 -12.10 9.86 -4.92
N GLY A 67 -11.08 10.65 -4.54
CA GLY A 67 -9.89 10.87 -5.36
C GLY A 67 -9.15 9.55 -5.66
N TRP A 68 -9.08 8.65 -4.67
CA TRP A 68 -8.48 7.33 -4.88
C TRP A 68 -9.25 6.48 -5.90
N GLY A 69 -10.58 6.48 -5.82
CA GLY A 69 -11.45 5.80 -6.79
C GLY A 69 -11.33 6.36 -8.20
N GLN A 70 -11.27 7.69 -8.34
CA GLN A 70 -11.08 8.34 -9.64
C GLN A 70 -9.72 7.96 -10.27
N MET A 71 -8.64 8.01 -9.48
CA MET A 71 -7.29 7.64 -9.95
C MET A 71 -7.19 6.18 -10.39
N THR A 72 -7.85 5.29 -9.64
CA THR A 72 -7.84 3.86 -9.91
C THR A 72 -8.97 3.43 -10.84
N GLN A 73 -9.85 4.33 -11.28
CA GLN A 73 -11.04 4.02 -12.08
C GLN A 73 -11.86 2.87 -11.47
N LEU A 74 -11.98 2.84 -10.14
CA LEU A 74 -12.73 1.85 -9.39
C LEU A 74 -13.98 2.49 -8.78
N SER A 75 -15.00 1.66 -8.54
CA SER A 75 -16.19 2.11 -7.82
C SER A 75 -15.85 2.43 -6.36
N ALA A 76 -16.62 3.33 -5.75
CA ALA A 76 -16.46 3.67 -4.33
C ALA A 76 -16.55 2.43 -3.43
N LEU A 77 -17.43 1.48 -3.75
CA LEU A 77 -17.55 0.21 -3.01
C LEU A 77 -16.25 -0.60 -3.07
N ALA A 78 -15.68 -0.79 -4.26
CA ALA A 78 -14.44 -1.55 -4.44
C ALA A 78 -13.26 -0.88 -3.72
N VAL A 79 -13.23 0.46 -3.69
CA VAL A 79 -12.22 1.22 -2.95
C VAL A 79 -12.35 0.99 -1.44
N LEU A 80 -13.56 1.06 -0.89
CA LEU A 80 -13.81 0.88 0.54
C LEU A 80 -13.53 -0.56 1.01
N GLU A 81 -14.01 -1.55 0.24
CA GLU A 81 -13.74 -2.96 0.53
C GLU A 81 -12.24 -3.27 0.42
N GLY A 82 -11.60 -2.79 -0.66
CA GLY A 82 -10.17 -2.97 -0.85
C GLY A 82 -9.34 -2.26 0.20
N PHE A 83 -9.73 -1.05 0.63
CA PHE A 83 -9.10 -0.34 1.74
C PHE A 83 -9.10 -1.19 3.01
N GLU A 84 -10.25 -1.75 3.40
CA GLU A 84 -10.35 -2.59 4.59
C GLU A 84 -9.45 -3.83 4.50
N VAL A 85 -9.39 -4.46 3.33
CA VAL A 85 -8.51 -5.62 3.10
C VAL A 85 -7.04 -5.21 3.20
N LEU A 86 -6.62 -4.16 2.51
CA LEU A 86 -5.23 -3.68 2.52
C LEU A 86 -4.79 -3.24 3.92
N ARG A 87 -5.66 -2.53 4.64
CA ARG A 87 -5.42 -2.03 6.00
C ARG A 87 -5.29 -3.16 7.02
N LYS A 88 -6.27 -4.07 7.07
CA LYS A 88 -6.28 -5.20 8.03
C LYS A 88 -5.12 -6.17 7.79
N ASN A 89 -4.68 -6.29 6.54
CA ASN A 89 -3.49 -7.05 6.18
C ASN A 89 -2.20 -6.22 6.26
N ARG A 90 -2.21 -5.01 6.83
CA ARG A 90 -1.01 -4.18 7.04
C ARG A 90 -0.17 -3.99 5.75
N LEU A 91 -0.84 -3.92 4.60
CA LEU A 91 -0.21 -3.76 3.29
C LEU A 91 0.02 -2.29 2.97
N ILE A 92 -0.89 -1.45 3.45
CA ILE A 92 -0.81 0.00 3.45
C ILE A 92 -0.63 0.50 4.88
N LEU A 93 -0.02 1.67 5.02
CA LEU A 93 0.22 2.34 6.29
C LEU A 93 -0.44 3.74 6.30
N PRO A 94 -0.85 4.24 7.49
CA PRO A 94 -1.63 5.48 7.61
C PRO A 94 -0.87 6.74 7.20
N ASP A 95 0.45 6.66 7.05
CA ASP A 95 1.30 7.74 6.55
C ASP A 95 1.41 7.79 5.01
N GLY A 96 0.65 6.95 4.30
CA GLY A 96 0.71 6.84 2.84
C GLY A 96 1.80 5.89 2.34
N THR A 97 2.53 5.22 3.22
CA THR A 97 3.56 4.25 2.80
C THR A 97 3.01 2.84 2.67
N LEU A 98 3.78 1.97 2.02
CA LEU A 98 3.47 0.56 1.81
C LEU A 98 4.37 -0.31 2.68
N ASN A 99 3.89 -1.51 2.99
CA ASN A 99 4.77 -2.57 3.46
C ASN A 99 5.80 -2.96 2.37
N HIS A 100 7.02 -3.26 2.79
CA HIS A 100 8.14 -3.48 1.87
C HIS A 100 7.93 -4.65 0.89
N LEU A 101 7.19 -5.70 1.30
CA LEU A 101 6.88 -6.83 0.42
C LEU A 101 5.88 -6.45 -0.67
N VAL A 102 4.92 -5.58 -0.35
CA VAL A 102 3.95 -5.06 -1.32
C VAL A 102 4.63 -4.16 -2.33
N GLU A 103 5.52 -3.29 -1.86
CA GLU A 103 6.35 -2.46 -2.74
C GLU A 103 7.19 -3.33 -3.69
N THR A 104 7.83 -4.37 -3.16
CA THR A 104 8.61 -5.32 -3.96
C THR A 104 7.75 -6.05 -4.99
N LEU A 105 6.54 -6.49 -4.61
CA LEU A 105 5.59 -7.13 -5.52
C LEU A 105 5.21 -6.19 -6.67
N LEU A 106 4.85 -4.95 -6.36
CA LEU A 106 4.46 -3.94 -7.34
C LEU A 106 5.61 -3.60 -8.31
N GLN A 107 6.83 -3.48 -7.81
CA GLN A 107 8.02 -3.26 -8.64
C GLN A 107 8.24 -4.43 -9.62
N LYS A 108 8.10 -5.67 -9.16
CA LYS A 108 8.24 -6.87 -10.02
C LYS A 108 7.14 -6.95 -11.07
N GLU A 109 5.90 -6.67 -10.71
CA GLU A 109 4.77 -6.62 -11.63
C GLU A 109 4.97 -5.53 -12.70
N ALA A 110 5.37 -4.32 -12.30
CA ALA A 110 5.65 -3.23 -13.23
C ALA A 110 6.80 -3.58 -14.20
N ALA A 111 7.89 -4.15 -13.69
CA ALA A 111 9.01 -4.61 -14.52
C ALA A 111 8.59 -5.71 -15.51
N GLY A 112 7.81 -6.69 -15.05
CA GLY A 112 7.27 -7.75 -15.91
C GLY A 112 6.38 -7.21 -17.02
N GLN A 113 5.47 -6.29 -16.70
CA GLN A 113 4.60 -5.64 -17.68
C GLN A 113 5.40 -4.79 -18.68
N PHE A 114 6.43 -4.08 -18.22
CA PHE A 114 7.31 -3.30 -19.09
C PHE A 114 8.07 -4.18 -20.08
N MET A 115 8.69 -5.27 -19.61
CA MET A 115 9.39 -6.23 -20.47
C MET A 115 8.45 -6.87 -21.49
N ALA A 116 7.25 -7.27 -21.07
CA ALA A 116 6.24 -7.83 -21.96
C ALA A 116 5.83 -6.86 -23.07
N LYS A 117 5.64 -5.56 -22.75
CA LYS A 117 5.33 -4.52 -23.74
C LYS A 117 6.46 -4.28 -24.74
N LEU A 118 7.70 -4.45 -24.32
CA LEU A 118 8.87 -4.31 -25.18
C LEU A 118 9.23 -5.61 -25.93
N ASN A 119 8.46 -6.69 -25.72
CA ASN A 119 8.74 -8.02 -26.26
C ASN A 119 10.16 -8.53 -25.91
N ILE A 120 10.71 -8.07 -24.79
CA ILE A 120 12.02 -8.46 -24.27
C ILE A 120 11.83 -9.75 -23.50
N LYS A 121 12.46 -10.84 -23.94
CA LYS A 121 12.47 -12.09 -23.17
C LYS A 121 13.48 -11.97 -22.05
N PRO A 122 13.29 -12.68 -20.91
CA PRO A 122 14.23 -12.64 -19.79
C PRO A 122 15.70 -12.98 -20.14
N GLY A 123 15.95 -13.63 -21.30
CA GLY A 123 17.30 -13.94 -21.80
C GLY A 123 17.91 -12.90 -22.74
N ASP A 124 17.18 -11.83 -23.08
CA ASP A 124 17.65 -10.78 -24.01
C ASP A 124 18.40 -9.65 -23.30
N LEU A 125 18.31 -9.57 -21.97
CA LEU A 125 19.07 -8.65 -21.13
C LEU A 125 20.46 -9.25 -20.87
N LYS A 126 21.46 -8.82 -21.64
CA LYS A 126 22.89 -9.11 -21.41
C LYS A 126 23.60 -7.91 -20.83
#